data_AF-R2RBK3-F1
#
_entry.id   AF-R2RBK3-F1
#
_cell.length_a   1.000
_cell.length_b   1.000
_cell.length_c   1.000
_cell.angle_alpha   90.00
_cell.angle_beta   90.00
_cell.angle_gamma   90.00
#
_symmetry.space_group_name_H-M   'P 1'
#
loop_
_entity.id
_entity.type
_entity.pdbx_description
1 polymer ?
#
loop_
_entity_poly.entity_id
_entity_poly.type
_entity_poly.pdbx_seq_one_letter_code
_entity_poly.pdbx_strand_id
1 'polypeptide(L)'
;MFKFIQELKDSFYKGREEAKQEALVKERIEDQERTEILGKISELSKIEIFGCSLAAPFRASALQSWFTIFKKDKESLEENIVPFPLFSFGGEDYITDEQLASLKKQLEESFSVSGPEEILIMAKEFLYYTNIDLKALAKVELSEDRKLPANDELDILLDAWLLSAVASLITSGVQFEDVPKEKALQIFTELLPIVKEKYPNWLSFSKDFVAQENRTKVNGRMAQKQLENYVSYLTYKFGSPWVMFPLESY
;
A
#
# COMPACT_ATOMS: atom_id res chain seq x y z
N MET A 1 -55.86 -20.57 9.58
CA MET A 1 -54.53 -21.22 9.76
C MET A 1 -53.86 -21.57 8.43
N PHE A 2 -54.54 -22.27 7.50
CA PHE A 2 -53.97 -22.65 6.20
C PHE A 2 -53.52 -21.46 5.33
N LYS A 3 -54.34 -20.41 5.20
CA LYS A 3 -53.98 -19.17 4.48
C LYS A 3 -52.74 -18.47 5.07
N PHE A 4 -52.64 -18.41 6.40
CA PHE A 4 -51.54 -17.75 7.10
C PHE A 4 -50.18 -18.46 6.89
N ILE A 5 -50.18 -19.80 6.86
CA ILE A 5 -48.98 -20.61 6.57
C ILE A 5 -48.56 -20.46 5.09
N GLN A 6 -49.53 -20.32 4.20
CA GLN A 6 -49.29 -20.12 2.77
C GLN A 6 -48.74 -18.71 2.49
N GLU A 7 -49.29 -17.68 3.12
CA GLU A 7 -48.78 -16.30 3.09
C GLU A 7 -47.36 -16.19 3.66
N LEU A 8 -47.04 -16.91 4.74
CA LEU A 8 -45.68 -16.98 5.30
C LEU A 8 -44.68 -17.66 4.35
N LYS A 9 -45.08 -18.75 3.68
CA LYS A 9 -44.25 -19.39 2.65
C LYS A 9 -44.01 -18.46 1.47
N ASP A 10 -45.06 -17.82 0.97
CA ASP A 10 -44.96 -16.93 -0.19
C ASP A 10 -44.10 -15.69 0.13
N SER A 11 -44.20 -15.15 1.34
CA SER A 11 -43.32 -14.07 1.84
C SER A 11 -41.86 -14.51 1.93
N PHE A 12 -41.59 -15.71 2.42
CA PHE A 12 -40.23 -16.25 2.54
C PHE A 12 -39.59 -16.55 1.18
N TYR A 13 -40.38 -17.06 0.22
CA TYR A 13 -39.92 -17.29 -1.15
C TYR A 13 -39.68 -15.97 -1.89
N LYS A 14 -40.58 -14.98 -1.74
CA LYS A 14 -40.38 -13.63 -2.28
C LYS A 14 -39.16 -12.95 -1.71
N GLY A 15 -38.98 -12.96 -0.38
CA GLY A 15 -37.78 -12.41 0.25
C GLY A 15 -36.48 -13.11 -0.18
N ARG A 16 -36.53 -14.42 -0.51
CA ARG A 16 -35.37 -15.13 -1.05
C ARG A 16 -35.09 -14.79 -2.51
N GLU A 17 -36.12 -14.56 -3.34
CA GLU A 17 -35.94 -14.11 -4.72
C GLU A 17 -35.49 -12.64 -4.78
N GLU A 18 -36.04 -11.78 -3.95
CA GLU A 18 -35.61 -10.38 -3.77
C GLU A 18 -34.15 -10.32 -3.33
N ALA A 19 -33.76 -11.09 -2.31
CA ALA A 19 -32.35 -11.17 -1.88
C ALA A 19 -31.40 -11.69 -2.97
N LYS A 20 -31.86 -12.63 -3.82
CA LYS A 20 -31.07 -13.11 -4.97
C LYS A 20 -30.94 -12.04 -6.05
N GLN A 21 -32.01 -11.30 -6.34
CA GLN A 21 -31.96 -10.22 -7.32
C GLN A 21 -31.10 -9.05 -6.83
N GLU A 22 -31.21 -8.67 -5.56
CA GLU A 22 -30.34 -7.67 -4.93
C GLU A 22 -28.87 -8.10 -4.98
N ALA A 23 -28.57 -9.38 -4.71
CA ALA A 23 -27.21 -9.91 -4.82
C ALA A 23 -26.68 -9.83 -6.27
N LEU A 24 -27.48 -10.21 -7.26
CA LEU A 24 -27.09 -10.14 -8.68
C LEU A 24 -26.89 -8.69 -9.16
N VAL A 25 -27.71 -7.75 -8.70
CA VAL A 25 -27.55 -6.32 -9.03
C VAL A 25 -26.27 -5.79 -8.38
N LYS A 26 -26.03 -6.15 -7.12
CA LYS A 26 -24.81 -5.76 -6.41
C LYS A 26 -23.54 -6.30 -7.07
N GLU A 27 -23.54 -7.58 -7.46
CA GLU A 27 -22.43 -8.22 -8.18
C GLU A 27 -22.13 -7.51 -9.51
N ARG A 28 -23.17 -7.13 -10.28
CA ARG A 28 -22.99 -6.38 -11.53
C ARG A 28 -22.42 -4.98 -11.31
N ILE A 29 -22.83 -4.29 -10.25
CA ILE A 29 -22.30 -2.97 -9.89
C ILE A 29 -20.82 -3.10 -9.50
N GLU A 30 -20.50 -4.07 -8.65
CA GLU A 30 -19.12 -4.36 -8.22
C GLU A 30 -18.22 -4.73 -9.41
N ASP A 31 -18.71 -5.49 -10.39
CA ASP A 31 -17.98 -5.82 -11.62
C ASP A 31 -17.75 -4.61 -12.54
N GLN A 32 -18.72 -3.70 -12.62
CA GLN A 32 -18.58 -2.45 -13.39
C GLN A 32 -17.56 -1.52 -12.75
N GLU A 33 -17.68 -1.28 -11.44
CA GLU A 33 -16.73 -0.48 -10.66
C GLU A 33 -15.31 -1.06 -10.75
N ARG A 34 -15.18 -2.39 -10.65
CA ARG A 34 -13.89 -3.08 -10.83
C ARG A 34 -13.32 -2.84 -12.22
N THR A 35 -14.14 -2.97 -13.27
CA THR A 35 -13.68 -2.76 -14.66
C THR A 35 -13.19 -1.33 -14.87
N GLU A 36 -13.89 -0.35 -14.29
CA GLU A 36 -13.50 1.05 -14.32
C GLU A 36 -12.17 1.28 -13.59
N ILE A 37 -12.02 0.76 -12.38
CA ILE A 37 -10.78 0.84 -11.60
C ILE A 37 -9.61 0.19 -12.34
N LEU A 38 -9.81 -0.99 -12.94
CA LEU A 38 -8.78 -1.66 -13.74
C LEU A 38 -8.40 -0.84 -14.97
N GLY A 39 -9.37 -0.20 -15.62
CA GLY A 39 -9.14 0.76 -16.70
C GLY A 39 -8.23 1.90 -16.25
N LYS A 40 -8.54 2.54 -15.11
CA LYS A 40 -7.72 3.61 -14.53
C LYS A 40 -6.31 3.14 -14.17
N ILE A 41 -6.17 1.97 -13.56
CA ILE A 41 -4.86 1.41 -13.24
C ILE A 41 -4.03 1.19 -14.51
N SER A 42 -4.65 0.79 -15.63
CA SER A 42 -3.94 0.60 -16.90
C SER A 42 -3.41 1.90 -17.51
N GLU A 43 -3.94 3.05 -17.12
CA GLU A 43 -3.49 4.38 -17.54
C GLU A 43 -2.31 4.89 -16.69
N LEU A 44 -2.08 4.31 -15.51
CA LEU A 44 -0.99 4.71 -14.60
C LEU A 44 0.38 4.33 -15.18
N SER A 45 1.38 5.16 -14.91
CA SER A 45 2.75 4.83 -15.28
C SER A 45 3.27 3.66 -14.44
N LYS A 46 4.09 2.78 -15.04
CA LYS A 46 4.74 1.68 -14.31
C LYS A 46 5.55 2.17 -13.11
N ILE A 47 6.16 3.34 -13.20
CA ILE A 47 6.97 3.93 -12.12
C ILE A 47 6.09 4.38 -10.95
N GLU A 48 4.91 4.92 -11.22
CA GLU A 48 3.93 5.25 -10.18
C GLU A 48 3.47 4.00 -9.44
N ILE A 49 3.06 2.97 -10.19
CA ILE A 49 2.63 1.69 -9.61
C ILE A 49 3.77 1.04 -8.82
N PHE A 50 5.01 1.14 -9.29
CA PHE A 50 6.19 0.66 -8.57
C PHE A 50 6.38 1.39 -7.23
N GLY A 51 6.32 2.72 -7.23
CA GLY A 51 6.43 3.53 -6.00
C GLY A 51 5.33 3.18 -4.99
N CYS A 52 4.09 3.05 -5.47
CA CYS A 52 2.96 2.59 -4.65
C CYS A 52 3.12 1.16 -4.16
N SER A 53 3.67 0.26 -4.98
CA SER A 53 3.97 -1.13 -4.59
C SER A 53 5.00 -1.19 -3.46
N LEU A 54 6.05 -0.37 -3.52
CA LEU A 54 7.00 -0.24 -2.42
C LEU A 54 6.34 0.31 -1.15
N ALA A 55 5.46 1.31 -1.28
CA ALA A 55 4.74 1.92 -0.16
C ALA A 55 3.62 1.03 0.42
N ALA A 56 3.23 -0.04 -0.30
CA ALA A 56 2.03 -0.81 -0.02
C ALA A 56 1.96 -1.39 1.41
N PRO A 57 3.03 -1.90 2.05
CA PRO A 57 2.98 -2.36 3.44
C PRO A 57 2.49 -1.29 4.42
N PHE A 58 2.98 -0.06 4.29
CA PHE A 58 2.54 1.06 5.12
C PHE A 58 1.13 1.50 4.73
N ARG A 59 0.85 1.74 3.44
CA ARG A 59 -0.47 2.21 2.99
C ARG A 59 -1.58 1.22 3.32
N ALA A 60 -1.34 -0.08 3.15
CA ALA A 60 -2.29 -1.12 3.55
C ALA A 60 -2.56 -1.07 5.07
N SER A 61 -1.53 -0.82 5.88
CA SER A 61 -1.68 -0.70 7.32
C SER A 61 -2.50 0.52 7.76
N ALA A 62 -2.44 1.62 7.01
CA ALA A 62 -3.26 2.80 7.25
C ALA A 62 -4.69 2.60 6.75
N LEU A 63 -4.85 2.02 5.56
CA LEU A 63 -6.13 1.80 4.89
C LEU A 63 -6.84 0.53 5.40
N GLN A 64 -6.81 0.28 6.70
CA GLN A 64 -7.25 -0.95 7.39
C GLN A 64 -8.60 -1.53 6.90
N SER A 65 -9.46 -0.68 6.34
CA SER A 65 -10.75 -1.01 5.69
C SER A 65 -10.62 -1.91 4.46
N TRP A 66 -9.46 -2.01 3.81
CA TRP A 66 -9.23 -3.04 2.79
C TRP A 66 -9.35 -4.46 3.38
N PHE A 67 -9.16 -4.60 4.70
CA PHE A 67 -9.12 -5.89 5.40
C PHE A 67 -10.41 -6.33 6.08
N THR A 68 -11.42 -5.47 6.17
CA THR A 68 -12.78 -5.88 6.55
C THR A 68 -13.52 -6.58 5.41
N ILE A 69 -12.94 -6.58 4.21
CA ILE A 69 -13.47 -7.17 2.97
C ILE A 69 -13.03 -8.63 2.80
N PHE A 70 -11.82 -8.97 3.24
CA PHE A 70 -11.30 -10.33 3.21
C PHE A 70 -12.00 -11.18 4.30
N LYS A 71 -13.08 -11.88 3.94
CA LYS A 71 -13.68 -12.88 4.83
C LYS A 71 -12.62 -13.95 5.15
N LYS A 72 -12.71 -14.54 6.34
CA LYS A 72 -11.72 -15.49 6.90
C LYS A 72 -11.36 -16.70 6.03
N ASP A 73 -12.09 -16.97 4.96
CA ASP A 73 -11.83 -18.11 4.09
C ASP A 73 -10.75 -17.77 3.07
N LYS A 74 -9.58 -18.40 3.27
CA LYS A 74 -8.45 -18.37 2.33
C LYS A 74 -8.80 -18.88 0.91
N GLU A 75 -9.96 -19.52 0.74
CA GLU A 75 -10.41 -20.18 -0.49
C GLU A 75 -11.56 -19.47 -1.19
N SER A 76 -12.11 -18.37 -0.65
CA SER A 76 -13.17 -17.64 -1.38
C SER A 76 -12.57 -16.87 -2.56
N LEU A 77 -12.87 -17.32 -3.77
CA LEU A 77 -12.63 -16.61 -5.04
C LEU A 77 -13.48 -15.31 -5.17
N GLU A 78 -14.32 -15.01 -4.18
CA GLU A 78 -15.20 -13.83 -4.12
C GLU A 78 -14.48 -12.62 -3.51
N GLU A 79 -13.44 -12.10 -4.15
CA GLU A 79 -12.80 -10.84 -3.72
C GLU A 79 -12.52 -9.98 -4.95
N ASN A 80 -13.60 -9.35 -5.46
CA ASN A 80 -13.60 -8.50 -6.65
C ASN A 80 -13.11 -7.06 -6.40
N ILE A 81 -12.61 -6.74 -5.21
CA ILE A 81 -12.26 -5.36 -4.84
C ILE A 81 -10.78 -5.07 -5.14
N VAL A 82 -10.56 -4.09 -6.01
CA VAL A 82 -9.23 -3.57 -6.37
C VAL A 82 -9.01 -2.25 -5.62
N PRO A 83 -8.10 -2.18 -4.63
CA PRO A 83 -7.88 -0.99 -3.82
C PRO A 83 -7.08 0.06 -4.60
N PHE A 84 -7.73 0.89 -5.40
CA PHE A 84 -7.09 1.93 -6.20
C PHE A 84 -6.04 2.77 -5.45
N PRO A 85 -6.24 3.17 -4.17
CA PRO A 85 -5.23 3.90 -3.39
C PRO A 85 -3.90 3.15 -3.15
N LEU A 86 -3.79 1.87 -3.49
CA LEU A 86 -2.52 1.13 -3.46
C LEU A 86 -1.77 1.13 -4.81
N PHE A 87 -2.31 1.78 -5.84
CA PHE A 87 -1.71 1.84 -7.18
C PHE A 87 -1.28 3.26 -7.57
N SER A 88 -1.90 4.28 -6.98
CA SER A 88 -1.68 5.69 -7.32
C SER A 88 -1.44 6.57 -6.08
N PHE A 89 -0.88 7.75 -6.33
CA PHE A 89 -0.72 8.82 -5.33
C PHE A 89 -0.80 10.21 -5.99
N GLY A 90 -1.12 11.23 -5.19
CA GLY A 90 -1.23 12.61 -5.67
C GLY A 90 -2.48 12.86 -6.54
N GLY A 91 -3.49 12.01 -6.43
CA GLY A 91 -4.79 12.16 -7.08
C GLY A 91 -5.90 11.74 -6.11
N GLU A 92 -7.03 12.45 -6.14
CA GLU A 92 -8.15 12.25 -5.22
C GLU A 92 -9.20 11.26 -5.76
N ASP A 93 -9.06 10.84 -7.01
CA ASP A 93 -10.02 9.92 -7.62
C ASP A 93 -9.98 8.57 -6.89
N TYR A 94 -11.14 8.12 -6.40
CA TYR A 94 -11.34 6.83 -5.71
C TYR A 94 -10.64 6.66 -4.35
N ILE A 95 -10.34 7.76 -3.65
CA ILE A 95 -9.98 7.73 -2.22
C ILE A 95 -11.03 8.49 -1.40
N THR A 96 -11.50 7.89 -0.30
CA THR A 96 -12.47 8.54 0.59
C THR A 96 -11.78 9.48 1.58
N ASP A 97 -12.51 10.46 2.13
CA ASP A 97 -12.01 11.36 3.18
C ASP A 97 -11.48 10.59 4.39
N GLU A 98 -12.12 9.48 4.76
CA GLU A 98 -11.67 8.60 5.85
C GLU A 98 -10.32 7.93 5.54
N GLN A 99 -10.13 7.51 4.29
CA GLN A 99 -8.88 6.92 3.83
C GLN A 99 -7.77 7.98 3.77
N LEU A 100 -8.07 9.19 3.28
CA LEU A 100 -7.15 10.33 3.29
C LEU A 100 -6.73 10.67 4.73
N ALA A 101 -7.69 10.77 5.66
CA ALA A 101 -7.41 11.02 7.06
C ALA A 101 -6.52 9.93 7.68
N SER A 102 -6.76 8.66 7.33
CA SER A 102 -5.96 7.53 7.82
C SER A 102 -4.52 7.55 7.29
N LEU A 103 -4.32 7.87 6.01
CA LEU A 103 -2.98 8.02 5.42
C LEU A 103 -2.25 9.23 6.00
N LYS A 104 -2.94 10.36 6.18
CA LYS A 104 -2.35 11.55 6.81
C LYS A 104 -1.93 11.28 8.25
N LYS A 105 -2.80 10.61 9.02
CA LYS A 105 -2.48 10.18 10.38
C LYS A 105 -1.25 9.27 10.43
N GLN A 106 -1.14 8.33 9.49
CA GLN A 106 0.07 7.49 9.38
C GLN A 106 1.32 8.34 9.13
N LEU A 107 1.26 9.33 8.24
CA LEU A 107 2.38 10.23 7.96
C LEU A 107 2.83 10.97 9.23
N GLU A 108 1.89 11.58 9.93
CA GLU A 108 2.14 12.36 11.15
C GLU A 108 2.67 11.48 12.31
N GLU A 109 2.04 10.34 12.57
CA GLU A 109 2.40 9.47 13.71
C GLU A 109 3.67 8.66 13.45
N SER A 110 3.91 8.20 12.22
CA SER A 110 5.05 7.32 11.91
C SER A 110 6.33 8.07 11.60
N PHE A 111 6.21 9.27 11.01
CA PHE A 111 7.35 10.03 10.52
C PHE A 111 7.53 11.38 11.22
N SER A 112 6.47 11.95 11.82
CA SER A 112 6.56 13.24 12.52
C SER A 112 7.16 14.36 11.65
N VAL A 113 6.80 14.38 10.37
CA VAL A 113 7.22 15.39 9.39
C VAL A 113 6.06 16.29 9.02
N SER A 114 6.37 17.56 8.76
CA SER A 114 5.44 18.55 8.23
C SER A 114 6.15 19.39 7.17
N GLY A 115 5.75 19.21 5.91
CA GLY A 115 6.30 19.94 4.78
C GLY A 115 7.21 19.12 3.84
N PRO A 116 7.36 19.62 2.60
CA PRO A 116 8.01 18.87 1.52
C PRO A 116 9.51 18.68 1.75
N GLU A 117 10.18 19.66 2.37
CA GLU A 117 11.62 19.61 2.62
C GLU A 117 11.97 18.54 3.66
N GLU A 118 11.26 18.50 4.79
CA GLU A 118 11.45 17.49 5.83
C GLU A 118 11.24 16.07 5.31
N ILE A 119 10.25 15.89 4.42
CA ILE A 119 10.01 14.62 3.73
C ILE A 119 11.20 14.20 2.89
N LEU A 120 11.75 15.10 2.09
CA LEU A 120 12.88 14.78 1.22
C LEU A 120 14.17 14.54 2.03
N ILE A 121 14.37 15.27 3.13
CA ILE A 121 15.49 15.08 4.06
C ILE A 121 15.38 13.69 4.69
N MET A 122 14.25 13.34 5.29
CA MET A 122 14.06 12.05 5.93
C MET A 122 14.14 10.89 4.94
N ALA A 123 13.60 11.06 3.71
CA ALA A 123 13.78 10.08 2.64
C ALA A 123 15.28 9.86 2.33
N LYS A 124 16.05 10.94 2.21
CA LYS A 124 17.50 10.87 1.98
C LYS A 124 18.23 10.21 3.14
N GLU A 125 17.85 10.49 4.38
CA GLU A 125 18.41 9.86 5.58
C GLU A 125 18.17 8.34 5.59
N PHE A 126 16.93 7.90 5.34
CA PHE A 126 16.62 6.47 5.28
C PHE A 126 17.37 5.76 4.14
N LEU A 127 17.47 6.39 2.97
CA LEU A 127 18.23 5.83 1.86
C LEU A 127 19.74 5.77 2.16
N TYR A 128 20.27 6.74 2.89
CA TYR A 128 21.65 6.71 3.36
C TYR A 128 21.93 5.49 4.25
N TYR A 129 21.03 5.15 5.19
CA TYR A 129 21.18 3.93 6.00
C TYR A 129 21.15 2.64 5.18
N THR A 130 20.59 2.70 3.97
CA THR A 130 20.62 1.59 3.01
C THR A 130 21.79 1.67 2.03
N ASN A 131 22.70 2.63 2.18
CA ASN A 131 23.79 2.92 1.24
C ASN A 131 23.30 3.19 -0.20
N ILE A 132 22.14 3.83 -0.32
CA ILE A 132 21.58 4.29 -1.59
C ILE A 132 21.76 5.81 -1.68
N ASP A 133 22.45 6.26 -2.73
CA ASP A 133 22.52 7.67 -3.09
C ASP A 133 21.81 7.89 -4.43
N LEU A 134 20.82 8.80 -4.42
CA LEU A 134 20.00 9.12 -5.57
C LEU A 134 20.34 10.52 -6.09
N LYS A 135 20.52 10.65 -7.40
CA LYS A 135 20.70 11.95 -8.07
C LYS A 135 19.48 12.83 -7.87
N ALA A 136 18.29 12.25 -7.83
CA ALA A 136 17.06 12.95 -7.48
C ALA A 136 17.16 13.65 -6.11
N LEU A 137 17.95 13.17 -5.16
CA LEU A 137 18.10 13.76 -3.82
C LEU A 137 19.43 14.49 -3.61
N ALA A 138 20.25 14.66 -4.66
CA ALA A 138 21.59 15.25 -4.55
C ALA A 138 21.59 16.66 -3.92
N LYS A 139 20.58 17.48 -4.23
CA LYS A 139 20.45 18.87 -3.74
C LYS A 139 19.80 19.00 -2.35
N VAL A 140 19.33 17.90 -1.77
CA VAL A 140 18.71 17.92 -0.44
C VAL A 140 19.82 17.88 0.59
N GLU A 141 19.92 18.91 1.43
CA GLU A 141 20.95 18.97 2.48
C GLU A 141 20.48 18.18 3.70
N LEU A 142 21.37 17.38 4.29
CA LEU A 142 21.07 16.66 5.53
C LEU A 142 21.17 17.63 6.71
N SER A 143 20.35 17.43 7.73
CA SER A 143 20.38 18.25 8.95
C SER A 143 21.74 18.13 9.66
N GLU A 144 22.37 19.27 10.00
CA GLU A 144 23.67 19.33 10.67
C GLU A 144 23.68 18.65 12.07
N ASP A 145 22.52 18.58 12.73
CA ASP A 145 22.36 18.06 14.09
C ASP A 145 22.32 16.52 14.18
N ARG A 146 22.15 15.82 13.05
CA ARG A 146 22.10 14.35 13.02
C ARG A 146 23.44 13.81 12.54
N LYS A 147 24.39 13.67 13.48
CA LYS A 147 25.64 12.95 13.22
C LYS A 147 25.31 11.50 12.85
N LEU A 148 25.54 11.19 11.58
CA LEU A 148 25.45 9.84 11.04
C LEU A 148 26.52 8.96 11.70
N PRO A 149 26.22 7.71 12.07
CA PRO A 149 27.26 6.76 12.42
C PRO A 149 28.22 6.61 11.23
N ALA A 150 29.53 6.56 11.51
CA ALA A 150 30.54 6.35 10.48
C ALA A 150 30.26 5.02 9.76
N ASN A 151 30.42 5.04 8.43
CA ASN A 151 29.98 4.02 7.48
C ASN A 151 30.62 2.62 7.69
N ASP A 152 31.52 2.48 8.66
CA ASP A 152 32.41 1.33 8.80
C ASP A 152 31.89 0.27 9.79
N GLU A 153 30.77 0.50 10.48
CA GLU A 153 30.23 -0.42 11.51
C GLU A 153 28.81 -0.96 11.25
N LEU A 154 28.17 -0.60 10.12
CA LEU A 154 26.86 -1.13 9.76
C LEU A 154 27.03 -2.23 8.72
N ASP A 155 26.89 -3.49 9.14
CA ASP A 155 26.61 -4.61 8.21
C ASP A 155 25.44 -4.18 7.31
N ILE A 156 25.76 -3.92 6.04
CA ILE A 156 24.85 -3.30 5.06
C ILE A 156 23.63 -4.20 4.88
N LEU A 157 22.51 -3.81 5.46
CA LEU A 157 21.21 -4.39 5.18
C LEU A 157 20.37 -3.30 4.52
N LEU A 158 20.25 -3.34 3.19
CA LEU A 158 19.27 -2.49 2.49
C LEU A 158 17.87 -2.90 2.95
N ASP A 159 17.32 -2.21 3.92
CA ASP A 159 16.18 -2.75 4.61
C ASP A 159 14.90 -2.59 3.78
N ALA A 160 14.25 -3.68 3.38
CA ALA A 160 12.96 -3.64 2.67
C ALA A 160 11.94 -2.78 3.43
N TRP A 161 12.03 -2.77 4.76
CA TRP A 161 11.30 -1.86 5.63
C TRP A 161 11.63 -0.39 5.35
N LEU A 162 12.91 -0.01 5.30
CA LEU A 162 13.34 1.37 5.03
C LEU A 162 12.95 1.81 3.61
N LEU A 163 13.11 0.94 2.61
CA LEU A 163 12.66 1.22 1.24
C LEU A 163 11.15 1.46 1.17
N SER A 164 10.39 0.65 1.90
CA SER A 164 8.94 0.83 1.99
C SER A 164 8.54 2.10 2.75
N ALA A 165 9.28 2.44 3.82
CA ALA A 165 9.10 3.66 4.58
C ALA A 165 9.38 4.90 3.73
N VAL A 166 10.49 4.91 2.99
CA VAL A 166 10.83 5.97 2.01
C VAL A 166 9.72 6.12 0.98
N ALA A 167 9.25 5.02 0.39
CA ALA A 167 8.18 5.09 -0.59
C ALA A 167 6.87 5.61 0.01
N SER A 168 6.53 5.19 1.23
CA SER A 168 5.35 5.70 1.95
C SER A 168 5.46 7.20 2.24
N LEU A 169 6.63 7.66 2.68
CA LEU A 169 6.93 9.06 2.96
C LEU A 169 6.80 9.93 1.71
N ILE A 170 7.41 9.49 0.60
CA ILE A 170 7.38 10.21 -0.68
C ILE A 170 5.96 10.23 -1.27
N THR A 171 5.27 9.09 -1.31
CA THR A 171 3.88 9.05 -1.85
C THR A 171 2.91 9.87 -1.00
N SER A 172 3.05 9.84 0.33
CA SER A 172 2.25 10.66 1.24
C SER A 172 2.61 12.14 1.15
N GLY A 173 3.89 12.48 0.94
CA GLY A 173 4.32 13.86 0.75
C GLY A 173 3.74 14.52 -0.49
N VAL A 174 3.56 13.75 -1.56
CA VAL A 174 2.86 14.24 -2.76
C VAL A 174 1.37 14.43 -2.48
N GLN A 175 0.79 13.59 -1.62
CA GLN A 175 -0.62 13.64 -1.29
C GLN A 175 -0.99 14.79 -0.35
N PHE A 176 -0.10 15.15 0.59
CA PHE A 176 -0.46 16.03 1.71
C PHE A 176 0.46 17.24 1.94
N GLU A 177 1.69 17.20 1.43
CA GLU A 177 2.74 18.14 1.82
C GLU A 177 3.43 18.79 0.60
N ASP A 178 2.72 18.90 -0.52
CA ASP A 178 3.17 19.60 -1.74
C ASP A 178 4.51 19.11 -2.33
N VAL A 179 4.91 17.86 -2.07
CA VAL A 179 6.04 17.26 -2.80
C VAL A 179 5.63 17.11 -4.26
N PRO A 180 6.40 17.66 -5.24
CA PRO A 180 6.02 17.54 -6.65
C PRO A 180 5.97 16.08 -7.11
N LYS A 181 4.89 15.68 -7.78
CA LYS A 181 4.72 14.29 -8.28
C LYS A 181 5.86 13.87 -9.21
N GLU A 182 6.36 14.79 -10.04
CA GLU A 182 7.51 14.55 -10.92
C GLU A 182 8.77 14.22 -10.12
N LYS A 183 8.96 14.84 -8.96
CA LYS A 183 10.09 14.57 -8.08
C LYS A 183 10.01 13.17 -7.49
N ALA A 184 8.83 12.77 -7.02
CA ALA A 184 8.58 11.42 -6.54
C ALA A 184 8.84 10.37 -7.63
N LEU A 185 8.35 10.60 -8.85
CA LEU A 185 8.58 9.70 -9.99
C LEU A 185 10.07 9.60 -10.37
N GLN A 186 10.85 10.68 -10.27
CA GLN A 186 12.31 10.62 -10.46
C GLN A 186 12.98 9.73 -9.41
N ILE A 187 12.62 9.89 -8.13
CA ILE A 187 13.12 9.05 -7.03
C ILE A 187 12.81 7.57 -7.29
N PHE A 188 11.56 7.24 -7.64
CA PHE A 188 11.16 5.86 -7.93
C PHE A 188 11.82 5.29 -9.19
N THR A 189 12.07 6.12 -10.20
CA THR A 189 12.82 5.70 -11.40
C THR A 189 14.24 5.26 -11.05
N GLU A 190 14.92 6.00 -10.18
CA GLU A 190 16.27 5.67 -9.74
C GLU A 190 16.31 4.49 -8.75
N LEU A 191 15.28 4.33 -7.92
CA LEU A 191 15.17 3.19 -7.00
C LEU A 191 14.87 1.86 -7.70
N LEU A 192 14.11 1.87 -8.79
CA LEU A 192 13.69 0.65 -9.48
C LEU A 192 14.84 -0.33 -9.79
N PRO A 193 15.93 0.07 -10.48
CA PRO A 193 17.03 -0.84 -10.78
C PRO A 193 17.69 -1.39 -9.50
N ILE A 194 17.82 -0.57 -8.45
CA ILE A 194 18.43 -0.97 -7.17
C ILE A 194 17.59 -2.04 -6.48
N VAL A 195 16.26 -1.83 -6.44
CA VAL A 195 15.33 -2.79 -5.85
C VAL A 195 15.32 -4.10 -6.65
N LYS A 196 15.33 -4.04 -7.98
CA LYS A 196 15.35 -5.25 -8.84
C LYS A 196 16.68 -6.02 -8.74
N GLU A 197 17.79 -5.33 -8.52
CA GLU A 197 19.08 -5.99 -8.30
C GLU A 197 19.07 -6.79 -6.99
N LYS A 198 18.48 -6.22 -5.94
CA LYS A 198 18.46 -6.86 -4.62
C LYS A 198 17.37 -7.94 -4.47
N TYR A 199 16.18 -7.66 -4.96
CA TYR A 199 15.00 -8.51 -4.75
C TYR A 199 14.57 -9.12 -6.08
N PRO A 200 14.67 -10.46 -6.24
CA PRO A 200 14.19 -11.11 -7.45
C PRO A 200 12.67 -10.98 -7.64
N ASN A 201 11.91 -10.82 -6.54
CA ASN A 201 10.45 -10.70 -6.57
C ASN A 201 9.89 -10.10 -5.26
N TRP A 202 8.60 -9.75 -5.29
CA TRP A 202 7.91 -9.23 -4.10
C TRP A 202 7.87 -10.21 -2.92
N LEU A 203 7.91 -11.53 -3.17
CA LEU A 203 7.99 -12.52 -2.09
C LEU A 203 9.33 -12.46 -1.32
N SER A 204 10.43 -12.18 -2.01
CA SER A 204 11.74 -11.98 -1.36
C SER A 204 11.76 -10.66 -0.58
N PHE A 205 11.18 -9.61 -1.14
CA PHE A 205 11.01 -8.31 -0.48
C PHE A 205 10.15 -8.45 0.79
N SER A 206 9.03 -9.17 0.71
CA SER A 206 8.09 -9.33 1.83
C SER A 206 8.70 -10.10 3.00
N LYS A 207 9.50 -11.14 2.72
CA LYS A 207 10.23 -11.88 3.75
C LYS A 207 11.26 -11.00 4.47
N ASP A 208 11.99 -10.18 3.72
CA ASP A 208 12.98 -9.27 4.30
C ASP A 208 12.29 -8.18 5.14
N PHE A 209 11.20 -7.61 4.64
CA PHE A 209 10.38 -6.63 5.35
C PHE A 209 9.90 -7.16 6.70
N VAL A 210 9.29 -8.35 6.73
CA VAL A 210 8.80 -8.97 7.97
C VAL A 210 9.95 -9.32 8.92
N ALA A 211 11.06 -9.84 8.40
CA ALA A 211 12.23 -10.16 9.22
C ALA A 211 12.79 -8.93 9.94
N GLN A 212 12.76 -7.77 9.28
CA GLN A 212 13.25 -6.51 9.83
C GLN A 212 12.27 -5.90 10.83
N GLU A 213 10.98 -5.86 10.52
CA GLU A 213 9.95 -5.47 11.49
C GLU A 213 10.10 -6.25 12.80
N ASN A 214 10.36 -7.56 12.69
CA ASN A 214 10.52 -8.44 13.84
C ASN A 214 11.81 -8.16 14.65
N ARG A 215 12.82 -7.53 14.02
CA ARG A 215 14.09 -7.13 14.66
C ARG A 215 14.02 -5.75 15.29
N THR A 216 13.42 -4.78 14.60
CA THR A 216 13.35 -3.37 15.05
C THR A 216 12.46 -3.22 16.28
N LYS A 217 11.46 -4.10 16.46
CA LYS A 217 10.49 -4.08 17.57
C LYS A 217 9.80 -2.72 17.73
N VAL A 218 9.70 -1.97 16.64
CA VAL A 218 9.03 -0.66 16.60
C VAL A 218 7.56 -0.85 16.94
N ASN A 219 6.92 -1.89 16.41
CA ASN A 219 5.56 -2.23 16.73
C ASN A 219 5.45 -3.21 17.90
N GLY A 220 4.40 -3.02 18.70
CA GLY A 220 3.97 -4.03 19.67
C GLY A 220 3.47 -5.31 18.98
N ARG A 221 3.48 -6.44 19.70
CA ARG A 221 3.15 -7.78 19.16
C ARG A 221 1.86 -7.85 18.34
N MET A 222 0.82 -7.10 18.71
CA MET A 222 -0.47 -7.10 18.00
C MET A 222 -0.36 -6.37 16.65
N ALA A 223 0.27 -5.18 16.63
CA ALA A 223 0.49 -4.40 15.42
C ALA A 223 1.45 -5.13 14.47
N GLN A 224 2.49 -5.79 14.99
CA GLN A 224 3.39 -6.64 14.23
C GLN A 224 2.64 -7.78 13.51
N LYS A 225 1.81 -8.54 14.24
CA LYS A 225 1.00 -9.61 13.64
C LYS A 225 0.02 -9.10 12.59
N GLN A 226 -0.54 -7.91 12.80
CA GLN A 226 -1.44 -7.27 11.85
C GLN A 226 -0.68 -6.89 10.56
N LEU A 227 0.51 -6.30 10.69
CA LEU A 227 1.37 -5.99 9.56
C LEU A 227 1.81 -7.24 8.78
N GLU A 228 2.18 -8.33 9.48
CA GLU A 228 2.49 -9.62 8.84
C GLU A 228 1.32 -10.15 8.01
N ASN A 229 0.08 -10.02 8.51
CA ASN A 229 -1.11 -10.39 7.74
C ASN A 229 -1.27 -9.51 6.49
N TYR A 230 -1.07 -8.20 6.62
CA TYR A 230 -1.17 -7.27 5.50
C TYR A 230 -0.14 -7.54 4.42
N VAL A 231 1.10 -7.81 4.81
CA VAL A 231 2.17 -8.23 3.89
C VAL A 231 1.86 -9.57 3.22
N SER A 232 1.27 -10.52 3.96
CA SER A 232 0.79 -11.78 3.40
C SER A 232 -0.30 -11.56 2.35
N TYR A 233 -1.27 -10.69 2.63
CA TYR A 233 -2.32 -10.35 1.67
C TYR A 233 -1.76 -9.67 0.43
N LEU A 234 -0.85 -8.71 0.59
CA LEU A 234 -0.15 -8.11 -0.55
C LEU A 234 0.52 -9.18 -1.42
N THR A 235 1.09 -10.22 -0.82
CA THR A 235 1.81 -11.27 -1.56
C THR A 235 0.88 -12.20 -2.37
N TYR A 236 -0.34 -12.46 -1.91
CA TYR A 236 -1.16 -13.55 -2.46
C TYR A 236 -2.57 -13.16 -2.93
N LYS A 237 -3.10 -12.01 -2.51
CA LYS A 237 -4.49 -11.63 -2.82
C LYS A 237 -4.61 -10.97 -4.19
N PHE A 238 -5.62 -11.38 -4.95
CA PHE A 238 -6.03 -10.70 -6.17
C PHE A 238 -6.38 -9.23 -5.85
N GLY A 239 -6.10 -8.31 -6.77
CA GLY A 239 -6.24 -6.87 -6.52
C GLY A 239 -5.05 -6.24 -5.79
N SER A 240 -4.13 -7.03 -5.22
CA SER A 240 -2.88 -6.49 -4.69
C SER A 240 -1.97 -5.98 -5.81
N PRO A 241 -1.29 -4.83 -5.62
CA PRO A 241 -0.29 -4.36 -6.57
C PRO A 241 0.86 -5.34 -6.78
N TRP A 242 1.26 -6.13 -5.76
CA TRP A 242 2.34 -7.11 -5.92
C TRP A 242 1.95 -8.35 -6.75
N VAL A 243 0.65 -8.67 -6.78
CA VAL A 243 0.13 -9.79 -7.59
C VAL A 243 -0.16 -9.32 -9.02
N MET A 244 -0.75 -8.14 -9.17
CA MET A 244 -1.09 -7.58 -10.48
C MET A 244 0.13 -7.08 -11.25
N PHE A 245 1.15 -6.58 -10.53
CA PHE A 245 2.39 -6.06 -11.10
C PHE A 245 3.59 -6.71 -10.40
N PRO A 246 3.98 -7.93 -10.82
CA PRO A 246 5.17 -8.59 -10.33
C PRO A 246 6.42 -7.72 -10.50
N LEU A 247 7.36 -7.79 -9.57
CA LEU A 247 8.56 -6.94 -9.58
C LEU A 247 9.38 -7.10 -10.88
N GLU A 248 9.34 -8.28 -11.47
CA GLU A 248 9.99 -8.63 -12.72
C GLU A 248 9.37 -7.92 -13.94
N SER A 249 8.11 -7.48 -13.83
CA SER A 249 7.32 -6.88 -14.92
C SER A 249 7.54 -5.38 -15.12
N TYR A 250 8.20 -4.72 -14.17
CA TYR A 250 8.55 -3.29 -14.27
C TYR A 250 9.68 -3.05 -15.27
#